data_AF-A0A5P2BBL0-F1
#
_entry.id   AF-A0A5P2BBL0-F1
#
_cell.length_a   1.000
_cell.length_b   1.000
_cell.length_c   1.000
_cell.angle_alpha   90.00
_cell.angle_beta   90.00
_cell.angle_gamma   90.00
#
_symmetry.space_group_name_H-M   'P 1'
#
loop_
_entity.id
_entity.type
_entity.pdbx_description
1 polymer ?
#
loop_
_entity_poly.entity_id
_entity_poly.type
_entity_poly.pdbx_seq_one_letter_code
_entity_poly.pdbx_strand_id
1 'polypeptide(L)'
;MLALSAEGVLPKVDYAIFADTGWEPRAVYAHLDRMEREIAAPAGIPVLRVSTGNIRDDALDPDHRFASMPLYILNQDGKAGMTRRQCTGEYKIKPIKRQVRELLGYPYPARIPREVFVEQWVGISTDEFHRAKDADVKYMRNRHPLIDMGWSRADCVRYLSSLGLADTPKSSCLGCPFHGNAQWRQIRDTSPEEWADVVAFDAAIRQGNARANASGNRLLGQAFLHRSRVPLSEAPIDHVTAAEWAALQQELGSDEVATELEDGVTDGCSPWACRGDADAPSRDDFGLAT
;
A
#
# COMPACT_ATOMS: atom_id res chain seq x y z
N MET A 1 11.03 -3.24 6.06
CA MET A 1 12.14 -3.87 5.31
C MET A 1 13.27 -2.91 5.04
N LEU A 2 13.10 -1.88 4.21
CA LEU A 2 14.16 -0.89 3.94
C LEU A 2 14.66 -0.22 5.24
N ALA A 3 13.75 0.30 6.06
CA ALA A 3 14.06 0.89 7.37
C ALA A 3 14.81 -0.09 8.29
N LEU A 4 14.32 -1.32 8.44
CA LEU A 4 14.99 -2.36 9.24
C LEU A 4 16.43 -2.63 8.79
N SER A 5 16.68 -2.61 7.48
CA SER A 5 18.01 -2.80 6.91
C SER A 5 18.91 -1.57 7.13
N ALA A 6 18.33 -0.37 6.99
CA ALA A 6 19.02 0.90 7.24
C ALA A 6 19.43 1.07 8.72
N GLU A 7 18.59 0.62 9.65
CA GLU A 7 18.85 0.66 11.10
C GLU A 7 19.74 -0.50 11.60
N GLY A 8 20.13 -1.43 10.72
CA GLY A 8 20.95 -2.58 11.07
C GLY A 8 20.24 -3.68 11.87
N VAL A 9 18.91 -3.61 11.99
CA VAL A 9 18.09 -4.69 12.58
C VAL A 9 18.13 -5.94 11.69
N LEU A 10 18.09 -5.72 10.37
CA LEU A 10 18.37 -6.74 9.37
C LEU A 10 19.72 -6.45 8.69
N PRO A 11 20.39 -7.46 8.09
CA PRO A 11 21.54 -7.23 7.25
C PRO A 11 21.32 -6.10 6.23
N LYS A 12 22.37 -5.34 5.93
CA LYS A 12 22.28 -4.26 4.95
C LYS A 12 22.08 -4.84 3.56
N VAL A 13 21.04 -4.39 2.85
CA VAL A 13 20.83 -4.74 1.44
C VAL A 13 21.71 -3.91 0.53
N ASP A 14 22.16 -4.51 -0.58
CA ASP A 14 22.98 -3.82 -1.57
C ASP A 14 22.17 -2.82 -2.40
N TYR A 15 20.90 -3.13 -2.67
CA TYR A 15 19.99 -2.32 -3.48
C TYR A 15 18.55 -2.48 -3.02
N ALA A 16 17.75 -1.42 -3.16
CA ALA A 16 16.30 -1.51 -3.17
C ALA A 16 15.78 -1.27 -4.59
N ILE A 17 14.77 -2.03 -5.04
CA ILE A 17 14.22 -1.89 -6.39
C ILE A 17 12.73 -1.52 -6.30
N PHE A 18 12.36 -0.40 -6.92
CA PHE A 18 10.98 0.03 -7.09
C PHE A 18 10.54 -0.22 -8.54
N ALA A 19 9.54 -1.07 -8.73
CA ALA A 19 8.97 -1.33 -10.04
C ALA A 19 7.82 -0.36 -10.33
N ASP A 20 8.15 0.68 -11.08
CA ASP A 20 7.24 1.75 -11.45
C ASP A 20 6.35 1.33 -12.63
N THR A 21 5.05 1.29 -12.37
CA THR A 21 4.04 0.97 -13.37
C THR A 21 3.72 2.14 -14.30
N GLY A 22 4.29 3.33 -14.03
CA GLY A 22 3.98 4.58 -14.71
C GLY A 22 2.65 5.20 -14.32
N TRP A 23 1.90 4.55 -13.41
CA TRP A 23 0.57 4.98 -12.98
C TRP A 23 0.30 4.65 -11.50
N GLU A 24 1.29 4.91 -10.64
CA GLU A 24 1.08 4.86 -9.19
C GLU A 24 0.45 6.17 -8.68
N PRO A 25 -0.28 6.16 -7.55
CA PRO A 25 -0.78 7.39 -6.94
C PRO A 25 0.35 8.35 -6.56
N ARG A 26 0.10 9.66 -6.63
CA ARG A 26 1.05 10.72 -6.27
C ARG A 26 1.61 10.55 -4.85
N ALA A 27 0.76 10.11 -3.92
CA ALA A 27 1.18 9.79 -2.55
C ALA A 27 2.23 8.68 -2.48
N VAL A 28 2.19 7.69 -3.38
CA VAL A 28 3.20 6.62 -3.44
C VAL A 28 4.54 7.17 -3.92
N TYR A 29 4.55 8.02 -4.96
CA TYR A 29 5.78 8.67 -5.42
C TYR A 29 6.37 9.60 -4.36
N ALA A 30 5.54 10.43 -3.72
CA ALA A 30 5.98 11.32 -2.64
C ALA A 30 6.54 10.53 -1.44
N HIS A 31 5.91 9.41 -1.07
CA HIS A 31 6.41 8.53 -0.03
C HIS A 31 7.74 7.87 -0.43
N LEU A 32 7.88 7.42 -1.68
CA LEU A 32 9.14 6.86 -2.18
C LEU A 32 10.28 7.90 -2.13
N ASP A 33 10.03 9.13 -2.58
CA ASP A 33 11.00 10.23 -2.53
C ASP A 33 11.42 10.53 -1.07
N ARG A 34 10.46 10.49 -0.14
CA ARG A 34 10.71 10.61 1.30
C ARG A 34 11.60 9.48 1.82
N MET A 35 11.30 8.22 1.47
CA MET A 35 12.08 7.04 1.87
C MET A 35 13.49 7.04 1.31
N GLU A 36 13.66 7.45 0.06
CA GLU A 36 14.96 7.61 -0.56
C GLU A 36 15.81 8.64 0.19
N ARG A 37 15.23 9.81 0.49
CA ARG A 37 15.92 10.91 1.16
C ARG A 37 16.22 10.62 2.64
N GLU A 38 15.25 10.11 3.38
CA GLU A 38 15.32 10.03 4.85
C GLU A 38 15.88 8.71 5.36
N ILE A 39 15.82 7.65 4.56
CA ILE A 39 16.24 6.29 5.00
C ILE A 39 17.33 5.73 4.10
N ALA A 40 17.08 5.64 2.79
CA ALA A 40 17.95 4.90 1.89
C ALA A 40 19.30 5.60 1.68
N ALA A 41 19.28 6.91 1.38
CA ALA A 41 20.48 7.69 1.13
C ALA A 41 21.40 7.79 2.37
N PRO A 42 20.90 8.11 3.59
CA PRO A 42 21.73 8.11 4.79
C PRO A 42 22.34 6.73 5.10
N ALA A 43 21.60 5.65 4.82
CA ALA A 43 22.10 4.29 4.98
C ALA A 43 23.05 3.85 3.85
N GLY A 44 23.20 4.64 2.78
CA GLY A 44 23.97 4.28 1.59
C GLY A 44 23.39 3.05 0.88
N ILE A 45 22.07 2.98 0.73
CA ILE A 45 21.33 1.94 0.00
C ILE A 45 20.77 2.59 -1.27
N PRO A 46 21.31 2.30 -2.47
CA PRO A 46 20.78 2.82 -3.72
C PRO A 46 19.36 2.29 -3.99
N VAL A 47 18.45 3.19 -4.37
CA VAL A 47 17.10 2.84 -4.82
C VAL A 47 17.03 2.91 -6.34
N LEU A 48 16.73 1.79 -6.96
CA LEU A 48 16.63 1.65 -8.41
C LEU A 48 15.16 1.66 -8.82
N ARG A 49 14.74 2.72 -9.51
CA ARG A 49 13.39 2.82 -10.12
C ARG A 49 13.43 2.20 -11.51
N VAL A 50 12.63 1.17 -11.74
CA VAL A 50 12.62 0.39 -12.99
C VAL A 50 11.23 0.39 -13.59
N SER A 51 11.11 0.57 -14.90
CA SER A 51 9.82 0.62 -15.61
C SER A 51 9.87 -0.10 -16.95
N THR A 52 8.70 -0.44 -17.48
CA THR A 52 8.48 -0.96 -18.84
C THR A 52 7.52 -0.10 -19.66
N GLY A 53 7.13 1.08 -19.17
CA GLY A 53 6.11 1.93 -19.79
C GLY A 53 5.05 2.36 -18.80
N ASN A 54 3.91 2.82 -19.32
CA ASN A 54 2.77 3.25 -18.53
C ASN A 54 1.61 2.27 -18.72
N ILE A 55 1.24 1.57 -17.64
CA ILE A 55 0.18 0.56 -17.65
C ILE A 55 -1.17 1.10 -18.11
N ARG A 56 -1.45 2.40 -17.89
CA ARG A 56 -2.70 3.06 -18.33
C ARG A 56 -2.70 3.25 -19.84
N ASP A 57 -1.62 3.82 -20.36
CA ASP A 57 -1.53 4.18 -21.78
C ASP A 57 -1.47 2.90 -22.63
N ASP A 58 -0.67 1.93 -22.20
CA ASP A 58 -0.56 0.61 -22.83
C ASP A 58 -1.89 -0.19 -22.83
N ALA A 59 -2.81 0.13 -21.91
CA ALA A 59 -4.14 -0.48 -21.87
C ALA A 59 -5.10 0.08 -22.91
N LEU A 60 -4.89 1.33 -23.29
CA LEU A 60 -5.72 2.07 -24.25
C LEU A 60 -5.12 2.03 -25.66
N ASP A 61 -3.86 1.64 -25.79
CA ASP A 61 -3.16 1.51 -27.06
C ASP A 61 -3.51 0.20 -27.80
N PRO A 62 -4.11 0.25 -29.01
CA PRO A 62 -4.40 -0.94 -29.81
C PRO A 62 -3.15 -1.64 -30.37
N ASP A 63 -2.03 -0.94 -30.51
CA ASP A 63 -0.77 -1.47 -31.05
C ASP A 63 0.06 -2.15 -29.94
N HIS A 64 -0.15 -1.75 -28.69
CA HIS A 64 0.54 -2.35 -27.56
C HIS A 64 -0.06 -3.70 -27.16
N ARG A 65 0.80 -4.65 -26.76
CA ARG A 65 0.32 -5.92 -26.21
C ARG A 65 -0.18 -5.65 -24.79
N PHE A 66 -1.50 -5.55 -24.62
CA PHE A 66 -2.10 -5.37 -23.30
C PHE A 66 -1.77 -6.56 -22.38
N ALA A 67 -0.87 -6.34 -21.41
CA ALA A 67 -0.78 -7.22 -20.25
C ALA A 67 -2.00 -6.93 -19.35
N SER A 68 -3.04 -7.74 -19.50
CA SER A 68 -4.35 -7.43 -18.95
C SER A 68 -4.35 -7.13 -17.45
N MET A 69 -4.88 -5.95 -17.10
CA MET A 69 -5.39 -5.70 -15.75
C MET A 69 -6.55 -6.66 -15.48
N PRO A 70 -6.76 -7.10 -14.22
CA PRO A 70 -7.84 -8.01 -13.88
C PRO A 70 -9.17 -7.24 -13.73
N LEU A 71 -9.69 -6.74 -14.84
CA LEU A 71 -10.95 -6.00 -14.94
C LEU A 71 -12.15 -6.90 -14.62
N TYR A 72 -13.17 -6.35 -13.96
CA TYR A 72 -14.45 -7.02 -13.72
C TYR A 72 -15.31 -6.99 -14.97
N ILE A 73 -15.87 -8.13 -15.35
CA ILE A 73 -16.70 -8.26 -16.55
C ILE A 73 -18.16 -8.48 -16.16
N LEU A 74 -19.07 -7.75 -16.80
CA LEU A 74 -20.50 -8.07 -16.88
C LEU A 74 -20.76 -8.65 -18.27
N ASN A 75 -21.05 -9.95 -18.34
CA ASN A 75 -21.34 -10.63 -19.59
C ASN A 75 -22.74 -10.25 -20.11
N GLN A 76 -23.00 -10.49 -21.39
CA GLN A 76 -24.32 -10.23 -22.02
C GLN A 76 -25.47 -11.02 -21.37
N ASP A 77 -25.18 -12.20 -20.81
CA ASP A 77 -26.15 -13.02 -20.07
C ASP A 77 -26.32 -12.57 -18.61
N GLY A 78 -25.74 -11.41 -18.24
CA GLY A 78 -25.77 -10.85 -16.90
C GLY A 78 -24.79 -11.51 -15.91
N LYS A 79 -24.04 -12.53 -16.34
CA LYS A 79 -23.11 -13.22 -15.43
C LYS A 79 -21.87 -12.37 -15.13
N ALA A 80 -21.40 -12.50 -13.90
CA ALA A 80 -20.15 -11.94 -13.43
C ALA A 80 -18.94 -12.71 -13.98
N GLY A 81 -17.94 -12.00 -14.49
CA GLY A 81 -16.63 -12.52 -14.85
C GLY A 81 -15.48 -11.61 -14.37
N MET A 82 -14.25 -12.04 -14.64
CA MET A 82 -13.03 -11.25 -14.42
C MET A 82 -11.95 -11.66 -15.43
N THR A 83 -11.22 -10.68 -15.95
CA THR A 83 -10.07 -10.94 -16.82
C THR A 83 -8.85 -11.41 -16.01
N ARG A 84 -7.90 -12.07 -16.68
CA ARG A 84 -6.71 -12.60 -16.01
C ARG A 84 -5.76 -11.46 -15.61
N ARG A 85 -5.16 -11.57 -14.44
CA ARG A 85 -4.10 -10.65 -14.00
C ARG A 85 -2.79 -10.97 -14.70
N GLN A 86 -2.35 -10.08 -15.59
CA GLN A 86 -1.04 -10.18 -16.26
C GLN A 86 -0.14 -8.97 -15.92
N CYS A 87 -0.73 -7.87 -15.46
CA CYS A 87 0.00 -6.63 -15.14
C CYS A 87 1.19 -6.80 -14.20
N THR A 88 1.12 -7.70 -13.22
CA THR A 88 2.25 -7.95 -12.29
C THR A 88 3.45 -8.58 -12.98
N GLY A 89 3.21 -9.50 -13.91
CA GLY A 89 4.29 -10.10 -14.69
C GLY A 89 5.00 -9.05 -15.53
N GLU A 90 4.23 -8.22 -16.22
CA GLU A 90 4.76 -7.26 -17.19
C GLU A 90 5.39 -6.03 -16.55
N TYR A 91 4.71 -5.36 -15.62
CA TYR A 91 5.15 -4.07 -15.07
C TYR A 91 5.91 -4.18 -13.74
N LYS A 92 5.88 -5.35 -13.08
CA LYS A 92 6.63 -5.56 -11.83
C LYS A 92 7.75 -6.57 -12.00
N ILE A 93 7.43 -7.81 -12.33
CA ILE A 93 8.39 -8.92 -12.32
C ILE A 93 9.42 -8.77 -13.44
N LYS A 94 9.00 -8.47 -14.67
CA LYS A 94 9.89 -8.32 -15.83
C LYS A 94 10.94 -7.20 -15.66
N PRO A 95 10.59 -5.95 -15.29
CA PRO A 95 11.59 -4.91 -15.10
C PRO A 95 12.54 -5.21 -13.92
N ILE A 96 12.04 -5.80 -12.82
CA ILE A 96 12.90 -6.25 -11.71
C ILE A 96 13.92 -7.29 -12.20
N LYS A 97 13.46 -8.33 -12.91
CA LYS A 97 14.35 -9.37 -13.45
C LYS A 97 15.39 -8.80 -14.41
N ARG A 98 14.99 -7.85 -15.27
CA ARG A 98 15.93 -7.16 -16.16
C ARG A 98 17.01 -6.45 -15.34
N GLN A 99 16.62 -5.66 -14.33
CA GLN A 99 17.57 -4.95 -13.48
C GLN A 99 18.48 -5.89 -12.69
N VAL A 100 17.96 -6.97 -12.13
CA VAL A 100 18.77 -8.00 -11.44
C VAL A 100 19.82 -8.58 -12.38
N ARG A 101 19.47 -8.82 -13.65
CA ARG A 101 20.41 -9.34 -14.65
C ARG A 101 21.51 -8.33 -14.99
N GLU A 102 21.18 -7.05 -15.09
CA GLU A 102 22.17 -5.97 -15.26
C GLU A 102 23.13 -5.93 -14.06
N LEU A 103 22.60 -5.97 -12.84
CA LEU A 103 23.40 -5.97 -11.60
C LEU A 103 24.34 -7.17 -11.50
N LEU A 104 23.90 -8.34 -11.98
CA LEU A 104 24.73 -9.55 -12.03
C LEU A 104 25.78 -9.53 -13.17
N GLY A 105 25.72 -8.56 -14.09
CA GLY A 105 26.61 -8.49 -15.26
C GLY A 105 26.24 -9.46 -16.40
N TYR A 106 25.01 -9.96 -16.42
CA TYR A 106 24.52 -10.92 -17.43
C TYR A 106 23.20 -10.43 -18.06
N PRO A 107 23.22 -9.34 -18.85
CA PRO A 107 22.02 -8.86 -19.55
C PRO A 107 21.41 -9.95 -20.45
N TYR A 108 20.12 -9.86 -20.73
CA TYR A 108 19.46 -10.84 -21.63
C TYR A 108 20.02 -10.72 -23.07
N PRO A 109 20.30 -11.83 -23.79
CA PRO A 109 20.00 -13.23 -23.48
C PRO A 109 21.14 -14.03 -22.82
N ALA A 110 22.18 -13.40 -22.28
CA ALA A 110 23.34 -14.10 -21.72
C ALA A 110 22.97 -15.11 -20.63
N ARG A 111 23.58 -16.29 -20.64
CA ARG A 111 23.31 -17.31 -19.62
C ARG A 111 24.00 -16.92 -18.31
N ILE A 112 23.27 -16.99 -17.19
CA ILE A 112 23.84 -16.79 -15.85
C ILE A 112 24.44 -18.12 -15.36
N PRO A 113 25.68 -18.13 -14.84
CA PRO A 113 26.28 -19.30 -14.20
C PRO A 113 25.43 -19.81 -13.03
N ARG A 114 25.53 -21.10 -12.67
CA ARG A 114 24.60 -21.71 -11.69
C ARG A 114 24.83 -21.20 -10.26
N GLU A 115 26.05 -20.80 -9.98
CA GLU A 115 26.57 -20.32 -8.71
C GLU A 115 26.30 -18.84 -8.47
N VAL A 116 25.94 -18.09 -9.52
CA VAL A 116 25.65 -16.65 -9.45
C VAL A 116 24.16 -16.45 -9.19
N PHE A 117 23.82 -15.80 -8.08
CA PHE A 117 22.46 -15.46 -7.71
C PHE A 117 22.41 -14.18 -6.87
N VAL A 118 21.23 -13.55 -6.82
CA VAL A 118 20.89 -12.55 -5.81
C VAL A 118 19.98 -13.16 -4.75
N GLU A 119 20.13 -12.72 -3.51
CA GLU A 119 19.10 -12.91 -2.50
C GLU A 119 18.09 -11.74 -2.62
N GLN A 120 16.82 -12.04 -2.83
CA GLN A 120 15.77 -11.02 -2.95
C GLN A 120 14.86 -11.06 -1.73
N TRP A 121 14.83 -9.96 -0.98
CA TRP A 121 13.93 -9.83 0.15
C TRP A 121 12.56 -9.33 -0.31
N VAL A 122 11.51 -10.04 0.11
CA VAL A 122 10.12 -9.66 -0.16
C VAL A 122 9.38 -9.53 1.17
N GLY A 123 8.86 -8.34 1.46
CA GLY A 123 8.14 -8.03 2.69
C GLY A 123 6.75 -8.67 2.77
N ILE A 124 6.71 -9.98 3.00
CA ILE A 124 5.50 -10.75 3.32
C ILE A 124 5.50 -11.00 4.83
N SER A 125 4.44 -10.62 5.53
CA SER A 125 4.27 -10.85 6.97
C SER A 125 3.71 -12.24 7.28
N THR A 126 3.68 -12.61 8.55
CA THR A 126 3.19 -13.93 9.02
C THR A 126 1.72 -14.19 8.67
N ASP A 127 0.86 -13.18 8.75
CA ASP A 127 -0.55 -13.23 8.34
C ASP A 127 -0.74 -13.32 6.82
N GLU A 128 0.32 -13.13 6.04
CA GLU A 128 0.34 -13.21 4.59
C GLU A 128 1.16 -14.42 4.06
N PHE A 129 1.56 -15.36 4.93
CA PHE A 129 2.52 -16.43 4.60
C PHE A 129 2.17 -17.24 3.35
N HIS A 130 0.88 -17.42 3.04
CA HIS A 130 0.42 -18.14 1.85
C HIS A 130 0.90 -17.50 0.53
N ARG A 131 1.28 -16.21 0.57
CA ARG A 131 1.86 -15.43 -0.52
C ARG A 131 3.39 -15.59 -0.65
N ALA A 132 4.06 -16.16 0.35
CA ALA A 132 5.50 -16.46 0.28
C ALA A 132 5.73 -17.58 -0.75
N LYS A 133 6.54 -17.29 -1.77
CA LYS A 133 6.85 -18.19 -2.89
C LYS A 133 8.31 -18.04 -3.26
N ASP A 134 8.91 -19.15 -3.66
CA ASP A 134 10.23 -19.15 -4.27
C ASP A 134 10.23 -18.38 -5.60
N ALA A 135 11.42 -17.91 -6.00
CA ALA A 135 11.60 -17.32 -7.30
C ALA A 135 11.39 -18.37 -8.40
N ASP A 136 10.80 -17.96 -9.51
CA ASP A 136 10.59 -18.80 -10.70
C ASP A 136 11.86 -18.91 -11.57
N VAL A 137 12.98 -18.34 -11.13
CA VAL A 137 14.28 -18.35 -11.83
C VAL A 137 15.41 -18.68 -10.85
N LYS A 138 16.44 -19.39 -11.34
CA LYS A 138 17.53 -19.92 -10.49
C LYS A 138 18.51 -18.88 -9.96
N TYR A 139 18.63 -17.73 -10.64
CA TYR A 139 19.55 -16.65 -10.28
C TYR A 139 18.96 -15.68 -9.25
N MET A 140 17.77 -15.96 -8.71
CA MET A 140 17.13 -15.20 -7.64
C MET A 140 16.72 -16.19 -6.56
N ARG A 141 16.93 -15.83 -5.29
CA ARG A 141 16.49 -16.60 -4.13
C ARG A 141 15.65 -15.69 -3.25
N ASN A 142 14.35 -15.95 -3.17
CA ASN A 142 13.47 -15.14 -2.35
C ASN A 142 13.70 -15.44 -0.86
N ARG A 143 13.69 -14.40 -0.04
CA ARG A 143 13.66 -14.47 1.42
C ARG A 143 12.53 -13.61 1.96
N HIS A 144 12.03 -14.00 3.13
CA HIS A 144 10.90 -13.35 3.77
C HIS A 144 11.24 -12.97 5.22
N PRO A 145 12.12 -11.97 5.45
CA PRO A 145 12.62 -11.70 6.80
C PRO A 145 11.54 -11.34 7.82
N LEU A 146 10.41 -10.75 7.40
CA LEU A 146 9.30 -10.47 8.32
C LEU A 146 8.65 -11.75 8.86
N ILE A 147 8.61 -12.84 8.07
CA ILE A 147 8.17 -14.15 8.56
C ILE A 147 9.21 -14.70 9.55
N ASP A 148 10.50 -14.62 9.20
CA ASP A 148 11.60 -15.09 10.05
C ASP A 148 11.61 -14.36 11.42
N MET A 149 11.20 -13.09 11.44
CA MET A 149 11.05 -12.26 12.65
C MET A 149 9.74 -12.49 13.40
N GLY A 150 8.78 -13.25 12.85
CA GLY A 150 7.46 -13.43 13.43
C GLY A 150 6.53 -12.21 13.32
N TRP A 151 6.82 -11.25 12.44
CA TRP A 151 6.09 -9.99 12.32
C TRP A 151 4.80 -10.16 11.51
N SER A 152 3.69 -9.76 12.13
CA SER A 152 2.41 -9.55 11.44
C SER A 152 2.37 -8.20 10.73
N ARG A 153 1.33 -7.96 9.93
CA ARG A 153 1.05 -6.63 9.39
C ARG A 153 0.92 -5.56 10.48
N ALA A 154 0.31 -5.88 11.62
CA ALA A 154 0.15 -4.93 12.72
C ALA A 154 1.50 -4.54 13.35
N ASP A 155 2.44 -5.49 13.45
CA ASP A 155 3.82 -5.20 13.87
C ASP A 155 4.52 -4.25 12.90
N CYS A 156 4.35 -4.49 11.59
CA CYS A 156 4.93 -3.63 10.56
C CYS A 156 4.39 -2.20 10.66
N VAL A 157 3.08 -2.04 10.87
CA VAL A 157 2.45 -0.72 11.04
C VAL A 157 2.98 -0.04 12.30
N ARG A 158 3.03 -0.73 13.45
CA ARG A 158 3.59 -0.16 14.68
C ARG A 158 5.03 0.31 14.51
N TYR A 159 5.86 -0.50 13.86
CA TYR A 159 7.25 -0.14 13.60
C TYR A 159 7.34 1.09 12.69
N LEU A 160 6.59 1.13 11.58
CA LEU A 160 6.55 2.31 10.72
C LEU A 160 6.03 3.56 11.47
N SER A 161 5.00 3.42 12.30
CA SER A 161 4.50 4.52 13.13
C SER A 161 5.55 5.05 14.09
N SER A 162 6.37 4.17 14.68
CA SER A 162 7.47 4.57 15.58
C SER A 162 8.55 5.41 14.87
N LEU A 163 8.62 5.31 13.54
CA LEU A 163 9.51 6.09 12.68
C LEU A 163 8.82 7.34 12.09
N GLY A 164 7.59 7.64 12.49
CA GLY A 164 6.79 8.72 11.90
C GLY A 164 6.33 8.42 10.46
N LEU A 165 6.12 7.14 10.13
CA LEU A 165 5.71 6.64 8.81
C LEU A 165 4.35 5.94 8.85
N ALA A 166 3.49 6.32 9.79
CA ALA A 166 2.13 5.81 9.90
C ALA A 166 1.30 6.06 8.63
N ASP A 167 1.65 7.09 7.87
CA ASP A 167 1.03 7.51 6.61
C ASP A 167 1.50 6.70 5.38
N THR A 168 2.24 5.60 5.58
CA THR A 168 2.74 4.76 4.47
C THR A 168 1.59 4.28 3.58
N PRO A 169 1.55 4.70 2.30
CA PRO A 169 0.45 4.32 1.41
C PRO A 169 0.56 2.85 1.01
N LYS A 170 -0.59 2.22 0.77
CA LYS A 170 -0.65 0.89 0.17
C LYS A 170 -0.13 0.94 -1.27
N SER A 171 0.80 0.06 -1.62
CA SER A 171 1.42 0.01 -2.95
C SER A 171 0.51 -0.69 -3.99
N SER A 172 -0.32 0.10 -4.65
CA SER A 172 -1.17 -0.31 -5.77
C SER A 172 -1.32 0.83 -6.77
N CYS A 173 -1.24 0.52 -8.06
CA CYS A 173 -1.43 1.49 -9.13
C CYS A 173 -2.81 2.14 -9.06
N LEU A 174 -2.93 3.37 -9.54
CA LEU A 174 -4.11 4.22 -9.37
C LEU A 174 -5.42 3.56 -9.85
N GLY A 175 -5.38 2.89 -10.99
CA GLY A 175 -6.53 2.16 -11.54
C GLY A 175 -6.58 0.67 -11.17
N CYS A 176 -5.99 0.22 -10.08
CA CYS A 176 -6.02 -1.19 -9.71
C CYS A 176 -7.45 -1.67 -9.40
N PRO A 177 -8.02 -2.66 -10.12
CA PRO A 177 -9.38 -3.15 -9.82
C PRO A 177 -9.55 -3.73 -8.40
N PHE A 178 -8.46 -4.02 -7.70
CA PHE A 178 -8.49 -4.55 -6.32
C PHE A 178 -8.54 -3.46 -5.23
N HIS A 179 -8.70 -2.19 -5.58
CA HIS A 179 -9.03 -1.16 -4.60
C HIS A 179 -10.40 -1.47 -3.95
N GLY A 180 -10.45 -1.36 -2.62
CA GLY A 180 -11.70 -1.36 -1.87
C GLY A 180 -12.37 0.03 -1.88
N ASN A 181 -13.63 0.09 -1.43
CA ASN A 181 -14.40 1.34 -1.33
C ASN A 181 -13.64 2.46 -0.60
N ALA A 182 -12.99 2.15 0.53
CA ALA A 182 -12.20 3.12 1.29
C ALA A 182 -11.07 3.74 0.46
N GLN A 183 -10.39 2.94 -0.36
CA GLN A 183 -9.32 3.43 -1.22
C GLN A 183 -9.87 4.30 -2.36
N TRP A 184 -11.02 3.92 -2.94
CA TRP A 184 -11.68 4.75 -3.95
C TRP A 184 -12.15 6.09 -3.39
N ARG A 185 -12.76 6.10 -2.19
CA ARG A 185 -13.11 7.33 -1.47
C ARG A 185 -11.87 8.18 -1.19
N GLN A 186 -10.79 7.57 -0.70
CA GLN A 186 -9.54 8.30 -0.44
C GLN A 186 -9.02 8.99 -1.71
N ILE A 187 -9.01 8.32 -2.86
CA ILE A 187 -8.62 8.94 -4.14
C ILE A 187 -9.58 10.08 -4.51
N ARG A 188 -10.90 9.82 -4.48
CA ARG A 188 -11.94 10.83 -4.79
C ARG A 188 -11.82 12.09 -3.93
N ASP A 189 -11.65 11.90 -2.63
CA ASP A 189 -11.80 12.95 -1.63
C ASP A 189 -10.49 13.74 -1.43
N THR A 190 -9.34 13.14 -1.73
CA THR A 190 -8.02 13.79 -1.55
C THR A 190 -7.35 14.24 -2.85
N SER A 191 -7.73 13.65 -3.99
CA SER A 191 -7.05 13.87 -5.27
C SER A 191 -8.03 13.94 -6.45
N PRO A 192 -8.75 15.08 -6.64
CA PRO A 192 -9.77 15.22 -7.69
C PRO A 192 -9.26 14.95 -9.11
N GLU A 193 -8.01 15.31 -9.41
CA GLU A 193 -7.36 15.04 -10.71
C GLU A 193 -7.15 13.53 -10.94
N GLU A 194 -6.65 12.82 -9.92
CA GLU A 194 -6.43 11.37 -10.00
C GLU A 194 -7.77 10.62 -10.08
N TRP A 195 -8.79 11.11 -9.37
CA TRP A 195 -10.15 10.60 -9.48
C TRP A 195 -10.73 10.76 -10.88
N ALA A 196 -10.59 11.97 -11.47
CA ALA A 196 -11.03 12.21 -12.83
C ALA A 196 -10.32 11.30 -13.84
N ASP A 197 -9.01 11.10 -13.67
CA ASP A 197 -8.22 10.21 -14.53
C ASP A 197 -8.69 8.75 -14.46
N VAL A 198 -8.88 8.21 -13.26
CA VAL A 198 -9.31 6.81 -13.10
C VAL A 198 -10.76 6.58 -13.55
N VAL A 199 -11.64 7.57 -13.39
CA VAL A 199 -13.02 7.51 -13.92
C VAL A 199 -13.01 7.54 -15.46
N ALA A 200 -12.19 8.41 -16.07
CA ALA A 200 -12.02 8.45 -17.51
C ALA A 200 -11.47 7.12 -18.05
N PHE A 201 -10.51 6.52 -17.35
CA PHE A 201 -9.99 5.20 -17.68
C PHE A 201 -11.08 4.11 -17.58
N ASP A 202 -11.87 4.05 -16.51
CA ASP A 202 -12.97 3.08 -16.36
C ASP A 202 -13.97 3.16 -17.53
N ALA A 203 -14.29 4.37 -17.99
CA ALA A 203 -15.16 4.58 -19.14
C ALA A 203 -14.50 4.07 -20.44
N ALA A 204 -13.22 4.36 -20.65
CA ALA A 204 -12.49 3.99 -21.86
C ALA A 204 -12.32 2.47 -22.02
N ILE A 205 -12.12 1.74 -20.92
CA ILE A 205 -11.96 0.28 -20.94
C ILE A 205 -13.27 -0.49 -21.13
N ARG A 206 -14.43 0.17 -21.22
CA ARG A 206 -15.74 -0.50 -21.18
C ARG A 206 -15.87 -1.64 -22.19
N GLN A 207 -15.28 -1.48 -23.37
CA GLN A 207 -15.29 -2.48 -24.45
C GLN A 207 -14.17 -3.53 -24.32
N GLY A 208 -13.45 -3.56 -23.20
CA GLY A 208 -12.33 -4.45 -22.95
C GLY A 208 -11.03 -3.98 -23.61
N ASN A 209 -10.17 -4.95 -23.95
CA ASN A 209 -8.81 -4.73 -24.46
C ASN A 209 -8.82 -4.07 -25.85
N ALA A 210 -8.17 -2.90 -25.98
CA ALA A 210 -8.11 -2.11 -27.22
C ALA A 210 -7.56 -2.93 -28.41
N ARG A 211 -6.46 -3.66 -28.22
CA ARG A 211 -5.87 -4.52 -29.25
C ARG A 211 -6.77 -5.69 -29.64
N ALA A 212 -7.44 -6.31 -28.67
CA ALA A 212 -8.39 -7.38 -28.95
C ALA A 212 -9.55 -6.86 -29.82
N ASN A 213 -10.04 -5.66 -29.51
CA ASN A 213 -11.07 -4.98 -30.32
C ASN A 213 -10.58 -4.66 -31.73
N ALA A 214 -9.36 -4.13 -31.88
CA ALA A 214 -8.76 -3.81 -33.17
C ALA A 214 -8.52 -5.06 -34.04
N SER A 215 -8.20 -6.19 -33.42
CA SER A 215 -8.05 -7.50 -34.11
C SER A 215 -9.36 -8.28 -34.30
N GLY A 216 -10.51 -7.69 -33.99
CA GLY A 216 -11.84 -8.30 -34.19
C GLY A 216 -12.31 -9.23 -33.06
N ASN A 217 -11.50 -9.45 -32.03
CA ASN A 217 -11.81 -10.28 -30.87
C ASN A 217 -12.45 -9.46 -29.74
N ARG A 218 -13.64 -8.91 -30.01
CA ARG A 218 -14.33 -8.01 -29.08
C ARG A 218 -14.79 -8.71 -27.81
N LEU A 219 -14.79 -7.98 -26.70
CA LEU A 219 -15.37 -8.46 -25.44
C LEU A 219 -16.87 -8.67 -25.59
N LEU A 220 -17.36 -9.86 -25.23
CA LEU A 220 -18.79 -10.17 -25.16
C LEU A 220 -19.37 -9.76 -23.81
N GLY A 221 -19.38 -8.46 -23.54
CA GLY A 221 -19.79 -7.88 -22.27
C GLY A 221 -19.19 -6.50 -22.07
N GLN A 222 -19.15 -6.07 -20.81
CA GLN A 222 -18.60 -4.78 -20.40
C GLN A 222 -17.56 -4.95 -19.31
N ALA A 223 -16.43 -4.26 -19.41
CA ALA A 223 -15.37 -4.28 -18.41
C ALA A 223 -15.47 -3.07 -17.47
N PHE A 224 -15.16 -3.25 -16.20
CA PHE A 224 -15.24 -2.26 -15.13
C PHE A 224 -14.04 -2.38 -14.19
N LEU A 225 -13.63 -1.28 -13.57
CA LEU A 225 -12.68 -1.26 -12.46
C LEU A 225 -13.31 -1.70 -11.14
N HIS A 226 -14.60 -1.36 -10.92
CA HIS A 226 -15.26 -1.65 -9.64
C HIS A 226 -15.97 -3.02 -9.64
N ARG A 227 -15.88 -3.72 -8.50
CA ARG A 227 -16.45 -5.07 -8.33
C ARG A 227 -17.96 -5.17 -8.53
N SER A 228 -18.69 -4.06 -8.36
CA SER A 228 -20.14 -4.02 -8.59
C SER A 228 -20.53 -4.00 -10.07
N ARG A 229 -19.55 -3.85 -11.00
CA ARG A 229 -19.78 -3.79 -12.45
C ARG A 229 -20.72 -2.65 -12.87
N VAL A 230 -20.52 -1.50 -12.24
CA VAL A 230 -21.13 -0.23 -12.61
C VAL A 230 -20.01 0.79 -12.85
N PRO A 231 -20.23 1.86 -13.63
CA PRO A 231 -19.23 2.89 -13.85
C PRO A 231 -18.63 3.38 -12.54
N LEU A 232 -17.32 3.60 -12.50
CA LEU A 232 -16.64 3.96 -11.25
C LEU A 232 -17.22 5.24 -10.61
N SER A 233 -17.68 6.20 -11.43
CA SER A 233 -18.38 7.41 -10.99
C SER A 233 -19.73 7.17 -10.30
N GLU A 234 -20.34 6.01 -10.53
CA GLU A 234 -21.65 5.60 -10.02
C GLU A 234 -21.54 4.44 -9.01
N ALA A 235 -20.33 3.93 -8.81
CA ALA A 235 -20.10 2.81 -7.92
C ALA A 235 -20.50 3.16 -6.49
N PRO A 236 -21.05 2.19 -5.72
CA PRO A 236 -21.46 2.40 -4.34
C PRO A 236 -20.24 2.45 -3.41
N ILE A 237 -19.31 3.36 -3.70
CA ILE A 237 -18.07 3.55 -2.94
C ILE A 237 -18.32 4.24 -1.62
N ASP A 238 -19.48 4.87 -1.39
CA ASP A 238 -19.85 5.44 -0.09
C ASP A 238 -20.46 4.43 0.87
N HIS A 239 -20.68 3.19 0.43
CA HIS A 239 -21.08 2.13 1.34
C HIS A 239 -19.90 1.78 2.28
N VAL A 240 -20.09 2.08 3.57
CA VAL A 240 -19.18 1.75 4.68
C VAL A 240 -19.70 0.50 5.37
N THR A 241 -18.83 -0.50 5.55
CA THR A 241 -19.19 -1.74 6.24
C THR A 241 -19.13 -1.56 7.75
N ALA A 242 -19.86 -2.39 8.51
CA ALA A 242 -19.82 -2.37 9.98
C ALA A 242 -18.39 -2.56 10.54
N ALA A 243 -17.58 -3.42 9.91
CA ALA A 243 -16.18 -3.63 10.30
C ALA A 243 -15.30 -2.40 10.06
N GLU A 244 -15.53 -1.69 8.94
CA GLU A 244 -14.83 -0.44 8.67
C GLU A 244 -15.23 0.66 9.67
N TRP A 245 -16.51 0.76 9.98
CA TRP A 245 -17.02 1.71 10.97
C TRP A 245 -16.43 1.45 12.37
N ALA A 246 -16.37 0.19 12.79
CA ALA A 246 -15.74 -0.20 14.06
C ALA A 246 -14.24 0.16 14.11
N ALA A 247 -13.50 -0.02 13.00
CA ALA A 247 -12.09 0.35 12.92
C ALA A 247 -11.89 1.87 13.04
N LEU A 248 -12.72 2.67 12.37
CA LEU A 248 -12.66 4.15 12.48
C LEU A 248 -12.94 4.63 13.90
N GLN A 249 -13.85 3.98 14.63
CA GLN A 249 -14.13 4.32 16.03
C GLN A 249 -12.96 4.02 16.95
N GLN A 250 -12.25 2.90 16.74
CA GLN A 250 -11.05 2.57 17.50
C GLN A 250 -9.90 3.55 17.26
N GLU A 251 -9.78 4.11 16.05
CA GLU A 251 -8.77 5.14 15.75
C GLU A 251 -9.10 6.51 16.35
N LEU A 252 -10.38 6.80 16.60
CA LEU A 252 -10.87 8.07 17.13
C LEU A 252 -10.91 8.16 18.67
N GLY A 253 -10.65 7.06 19.40
CA GLY A 253 -10.77 7.00 20.85
C GLY A 253 -9.55 6.44 21.56
N SER A 254 -8.84 7.29 22.32
CA SER A 254 -8.31 6.84 23.61
C SER A 254 -9.53 6.57 24.50
N ASP A 255 -9.77 5.32 24.88
CA ASP A 255 -10.91 4.89 25.71
C ASP A 255 -11.10 5.78 26.95
N GLU A 256 -10.05 6.43 27.46
CA GLU A 256 -10.11 7.36 28.59
C GLU A 256 -11.02 8.57 28.36
N VAL A 257 -10.99 9.21 27.19
CA VAL A 257 -11.76 10.46 26.94
C VAL A 257 -13.24 10.13 26.71
N ALA A 258 -13.55 9.03 26.01
CA ALA A 258 -14.91 8.58 25.80
C ALA A 258 -15.54 8.09 27.13
N THR A 259 -14.79 7.34 27.94
CA THR A 259 -15.23 6.87 29.26
C THR A 259 -15.42 8.03 30.23
N GLU A 260 -14.55 9.04 30.25
CA GLU A 260 -14.75 10.25 31.07
C GLU A 260 -15.95 11.10 30.62
N LEU A 261 -16.29 11.11 29.34
CA LEU A 261 -17.47 11.82 28.81
C LEU A 261 -18.78 11.10 29.15
N GLU A 262 -18.76 9.77 29.17
CA GLU A 262 -19.95 8.93 29.40
C GLU A 262 -20.18 8.68 30.91
N ASP A 263 -19.12 8.39 31.67
CA ASP A 263 -19.16 8.04 33.10
C ASP A 263 -18.79 9.20 34.03
N GLY A 264 -18.31 10.32 33.48
CA GLY A 264 -17.81 11.47 34.24
C GLY A 264 -16.40 11.24 34.79
N VAL A 265 -15.76 12.32 35.28
CA VAL A 265 -14.44 12.24 35.94
C VAL A 265 -14.57 11.33 37.18
N THR A 266 -13.69 10.33 37.28
CA THR A 266 -13.72 9.31 38.34
C THR A 266 -13.64 9.88 39.76
N ASP A 267 -13.06 11.07 39.94
CA ASP A 267 -13.07 11.84 41.19
C ASP A 267 -14.08 13.00 41.14
N GLY A 268 -15.36 12.66 41.03
CA GLY A 268 -16.47 13.60 41.14
C GLY A 268 -16.62 14.20 42.54
N CYS A 269 -17.13 15.43 42.61
CA CYS A 269 -17.30 16.21 43.84
C CYS A 269 -18.18 15.49 44.87
N SER A 270 -17.58 15.05 45.98
CA SER A 270 -18.29 14.50 47.13
C SER A 270 -18.73 15.63 48.07
N PRO A 271 -19.89 15.56 48.74
CA PRO A 271 -20.27 16.51 49.80
C PRO A 271 -19.28 16.55 50.98
N TRP A 272 -18.35 15.60 51.04
CA TRP A 272 -17.39 15.41 52.14
C TRP A 272 -15.93 15.54 51.68
N ALA A 273 -15.66 15.80 50.40
CA ALA A 273 -14.31 16.07 49.88
C ALA A 273 -14.39 16.92 48.59
N CYS A 274 -14.07 18.20 48.71
CA CYS A 274 -13.92 19.14 47.60
C CYS A 274 -12.42 19.37 47.35
N ARG A 275 -11.96 19.37 46.08
CA ARG A 275 -10.59 19.77 45.72
C ARG A 275 -10.42 21.27 45.99
N GLY A 276 -10.02 21.58 47.22
CA GLY A 276 -9.66 22.93 47.68
C GLY A 276 -8.63 22.96 48.82
N ASP A 277 -8.45 21.87 49.57
CA ASP A 277 -7.60 21.84 50.77
C ASP A 277 -6.46 20.82 50.69
N ALA A 278 -5.67 20.87 49.63
CA ALA A 278 -4.40 20.14 49.56
C ALA A 278 -3.28 21.02 49.00
N ASP A 279 -3.10 22.19 49.63
CA ASP A 279 -1.83 22.91 49.72
C ASP A 279 -1.93 23.90 50.90
N ALA A 280 -2.00 23.35 52.12
CA ALA A 280 -1.80 24.14 53.32
C ALA A 280 -0.28 24.20 53.63
N PRO A 281 0.38 25.36 53.54
CA PRO A 281 1.79 25.48 53.87
C PRO A 281 2.02 25.30 55.38
N SER A 282 3.08 24.57 55.72
CA SER A 282 3.58 24.42 57.09
C SER A 282 3.79 25.79 57.75
N ARG A 283 3.20 25.98 58.93
CA ARG A 283 3.34 27.17 59.78
C ARG A 283 4.80 27.35 60.21
N ASP A 284 5.37 28.50 59.88
CA ASP A 284 6.55 29.04 60.57
C ASP A 284 6.11 29.76 61.85
N ASP A 285 6.81 29.44 62.93
CA ASP A 285 6.63 29.98 64.28
C ASP A 285 7.56 31.19 64.45
N PHE A 286 7.00 32.41 64.39
CA PHE A 286 7.69 33.63 64.84
C PHE A 286 6.77 34.38 65.81
N GLY A 287 7.18 34.34 67.08
CA GLY A 287 6.54 35.04 68.17
C GLY A 287 6.72 36.56 68.12
N LEU A 288 5.81 37.24 68.84
CA LEU A 288 6.02 38.59 69.35
C LEU A 288 5.57 38.66 70.82
N ALA A 289 6.43 39.32 71.59
CA ALA A 289 6.37 39.81 72.99
C ALA A 289 4.99 39.80 73.68
N THR A 290 4.86 39.43 74.96
CA THR A 290 5.72 39.70 76.13
C THR A 290 5.81 38.51 77.09
#